data_AF-A0A6P0IKN9-F1
#
_entry.id   AF-A0A6P0IKN9-F1
#
_cell.length_a   1.000
_cell.length_b   1.000
_cell.length_c   1.000
_cell.angle_alpha   90.00
_cell.angle_beta   90.00
_cell.angle_gamma   90.00
#
_symmetry.space_group_name_H-M   'P 1'
#
loop_
_entity.id
_entity.type
_entity.pdbx_description
1 polymer ?
#
loop_
_entity_poly.entity_id
_entity_poly.type
_entity_poly.pdbx_seq_one_letter_code
_entity_poly.pdbx_strand_id
1 'polypeptide(L)'
;MAIPNQKFAQLYSQEKTLKATPLGNSYAGFALEVGEEESHGNYEDFKQAVKTKSQLDLREIAIGKVQWIGSTGESLKLTYNPKNDLPSLTRNGIKHDWSKHLDLYKPVNGNGPISLGWKIGNLRVDAGDLVFEN
;
A
#
# COMPACT_ATOMS: atom_id res chain seq x y z
N MET A 1 11.13 -16.31 -9.09
CA MET A 1 11.56 -17.36 -8.14
C MET A 1 10.46 -17.51 -7.09
N ALA A 2 9.84 -18.69 -7.04
CA ALA A 2 8.55 -19.00 -6.41
C ALA A 2 8.36 -18.44 -4.99
N ILE A 3 7.10 -18.15 -4.66
CA ILE A 3 6.68 -17.86 -3.29
C ILE A 3 6.99 -19.14 -2.48
N PRO A 4 7.77 -19.08 -1.38
CA PRO A 4 8.15 -20.27 -0.58
C PRO A 4 6.96 -21.04 0.01
N ASN A 5 5.77 -20.46 -0.08
CA ASN A 5 4.55 -21.00 0.44
C ASN A 5 3.87 -21.86 -0.64
N GLN A 6 4.02 -23.19 -0.52
CA GLN A 6 3.50 -24.20 -1.46
C GLN A 6 2.02 -23.97 -1.85
N LYS A 7 1.22 -23.44 -0.92
CA LYS A 7 -0.21 -23.12 -1.15
C LYS A 7 -0.43 -22.11 -2.28
N PHE A 8 0.43 -21.09 -2.38
CA PHE A 8 0.30 -20.04 -3.39
C PHE A 8 1.02 -20.41 -4.69
N ALA A 9 2.04 -21.27 -4.64
CA ALA A 9 2.78 -21.71 -5.82
C ALA A 9 1.91 -22.49 -6.83
N GLN A 10 0.93 -23.27 -6.37
CA GLN A 10 -0.01 -23.97 -7.27
C GLN A 10 -1.02 -23.02 -7.92
N LEU A 11 -1.64 -22.13 -7.13
CA LEU A 11 -2.68 -21.20 -7.60
C LEU A 11 -2.14 -20.18 -8.61
N TYR A 12 -0.91 -19.74 -8.42
CA TYR A 12 -0.26 -18.72 -9.26
C TYR A 12 0.82 -19.33 -10.17
N SER A 13 0.70 -20.61 -10.50
CA SER A 13 1.71 -21.34 -11.30
C SER A 13 1.90 -20.78 -12.71
N GLN A 14 0.92 -20.06 -13.25
CA GLN A 14 0.96 -19.37 -14.54
C GLN A 14 1.38 -17.89 -14.42
N GLU A 15 1.51 -17.36 -13.21
CA GLU A 15 1.83 -15.95 -13.00
C GLU A 15 3.33 -15.72 -12.91
N LYS A 16 3.80 -14.66 -13.57
CA LYS A 16 5.18 -14.19 -13.44
C LYS A 16 5.26 -13.14 -12.33
N THR A 17 5.56 -13.58 -11.11
CA THR A 17 5.83 -12.64 -10.01
C THR A 17 7.22 -12.04 -10.15
N LEU A 18 7.29 -10.72 -10.31
CA LEU A 18 8.52 -9.95 -10.16
C LEU A 18 8.70 -9.58 -8.69
N LYS A 19 9.86 -9.90 -8.12
CA LYS A 19 10.20 -9.56 -6.73
C LYS A 19 11.57 -8.93 -6.65
N ALA A 20 11.69 -7.87 -5.87
CA ALA A 20 12.99 -7.36 -5.47
C ALA A 20 13.61 -8.33 -4.46
N THR A 21 14.82 -8.80 -4.74
CA THR A 21 15.57 -9.63 -3.79
C THR A 21 16.56 -8.71 -3.07
N PRO A 22 16.47 -8.57 -1.74
CA PRO A 22 17.42 -7.74 -1.01
C PRO A 22 18.83 -8.33 -1.13
N LEU A 23 19.83 -7.44 -1.16
CA LEU A 23 21.25 -7.83 -1.09
C LEU A 23 21.63 -8.04 0.38
N GLY A 24 22.08 -9.24 0.73
CA GLY A 24 22.44 -9.58 2.11
C GLY A 24 21.26 -9.48 3.10
N ASN A 25 21.54 -9.11 4.35
CA ASN A 25 20.53 -8.88 5.40
C ASN A 25 19.95 -7.46 5.31
N SER A 26 19.41 -7.09 4.16
CA SER A 26 18.88 -5.75 3.90
C SER A 26 17.39 -5.77 3.56
N TYR A 27 16.83 -4.58 3.35
CA TYR A 27 15.44 -4.36 3.00
C TYR A 27 15.30 -4.09 1.50
N ALA A 28 14.14 -4.47 0.94
CA ALA A 28 13.76 -4.13 -0.42
C ALA A 28 12.28 -3.73 -0.45
N GLY A 29 11.92 -2.81 -1.32
CA GLY A 29 10.55 -2.33 -1.46
C GLY A 29 10.42 -1.23 -2.50
N PHE A 30 9.20 -0.74 -2.66
CA PHE A 30 8.86 0.41 -3.49
C PHE A 30 7.80 1.24 -2.77
N ALA A 31 7.77 2.54 -3.04
CA ALA A 31 6.63 3.40 -2.74
C ALA A 31 5.85 3.63 -4.03
N LEU A 32 4.52 3.59 -3.94
CA LEU A 32 3.63 3.88 -5.06
C LEU A 32 2.73 5.04 -4.66
N GLU A 33 2.74 6.08 -5.49
CA GLU A 33 1.77 7.18 -5.42
C GLU A 33 0.81 7.03 -6.59
N VAL A 34 -0.48 7.19 -6.31
CA VAL A 34 -1.55 7.12 -7.30
C VAL A 34 -2.21 8.49 -7.31
N GLY A 35 -2.28 9.11 -8.48
CA GLY A 35 -2.92 10.41 -8.69
C GLY A 35 -4.21 10.26 -9.50
N GLU A 36 -5.20 11.06 -9.14
CA GLU A 36 -6.49 11.18 -9.84
C GLU A 36 -6.67 12.61 -10.38
N GLU A 37 -7.62 12.80 -11.31
CA GLU A 37 -7.88 14.10 -11.94
C GLU A 37 -8.21 15.19 -10.91
N GLU A 38 -8.94 14.84 -9.85
CA GLU A 38 -9.31 15.75 -8.76
C GLU A 38 -8.10 16.24 -7.95
N SER A 39 -7.01 15.48 -7.95
CA SER A 39 -5.80 15.79 -7.20
C SER A 39 -4.74 16.54 -8.01
N HIS A 40 -4.64 16.25 -9.32
CA HIS A 40 -3.53 16.70 -10.16
C HIS A 40 -3.96 17.25 -11.53
N GLY A 41 -5.24 17.15 -11.89
CA GLY A 41 -5.80 17.60 -13.18
C GLY A 41 -5.42 16.70 -14.36
N ASN A 42 -4.13 16.44 -14.56
CA ASN A 42 -3.67 15.56 -15.63
C ASN A 42 -2.39 14.80 -15.25
N TYR A 43 -2.03 13.83 -16.10
CA TYR A 43 -0.88 12.95 -15.87
C TYR A 43 0.47 13.68 -15.89
N GLU A 44 0.63 14.75 -16.68
CA GLU A 44 1.88 15.52 -16.72
C GLU A 44 2.08 16.31 -15.42
N ASP A 45 1.03 16.96 -14.93
CA ASP A 45 1.04 17.68 -13.66
C ASP A 45 1.27 16.74 -12.48
N PHE A 46 0.66 15.55 -12.49
CA PHE A 46 0.94 14.48 -11.53
C PHE A 46 2.43 14.10 -11.52
N LYS A 47 3.02 13.82 -12.69
CA LYS A 47 4.45 13.48 -12.78
C LYS A 47 5.35 14.60 -12.25
N GLN A 48 5.05 15.85 -12.57
CA GLN A 48 5.82 16.99 -12.09
C GLN A 48 5.68 17.15 -10.57
N ALA A 49 4.47 17.02 -10.03
CA ALA A 49 4.21 17.08 -8.61
C ALA A 49 4.98 15.98 -7.85
N VAL A 50 4.91 14.72 -8.30
CA VAL A 50 5.64 13.60 -7.68
C VAL A 50 7.15 13.84 -7.70
N LYS A 51 7.71 14.27 -8.84
CA LYS A 51 9.15 14.52 -8.95
C LYS A 51 9.66 15.66 -8.06
N THR A 52 8.85 16.69 -7.87
CA THR A 52 9.28 17.92 -7.20
C THR A 52 8.93 17.95 -5.71
N LYS A 53 7.86 17.26 -5.30
CA LYS A 53 7.30 17.37 -3.94
C LYS A 53 7.38 16.07 -3.15
N SER A 54 7.27 14.90 -3.77
CA SER A 54 7.30 13.64 -3.02
C SER A 54 8.69 13.33 -2.50
N GLN A 55 8.76 12.74 -1.30
CA GLN A 55 10.02 12.43 -0.63
C GLN A 55 9.99 11.04 -0.01
N LEU A 56 11.01 10.23 -0.30
CA LEU A 56 11.27 8.96 0.38
C LEU A 56 12.48 9.11 1.30
N ASP A 57 12.24 9.07 2.60
CA ASP A 57 13.27 9.07 3.63
C ASP A 57 13.66 7.63 4.01
N LEU A 58 14.91 7.30 3.70
CA LEU A 58 15.54 6.00 3.96
C LEU A 58 16.60 6.06 5.06
N ARG A 59 16.75 7.19 5.78
CA ARG A 59 17.82 7.36 6.78
C ARG A 59 17.78 6.30 7.89
N GLU A 60 16.59 5.81 8.25
CA GLU A 60 16.38 4.76 9.24
C GLU A 60 16.14 3.36 8.63
N ILE A 61 16.46 3.14 7.34
CA ILE A 61 16.20 1.84 6.68
C ILE A 61 16.95 0.70 7.35
N ALA A 62 18.14 0.94 7.92
CA ALA A 62 18.94 -0.07 8.61
C ALA A 62 18.23 -0.68 9.83
N ILE A 63 17.24 0.02 10.40
CA ILE A 63 16.39 -0.46 11.49
C ILE A 63 14.95 -0.73 11.03
N GLY A 64 14.76 -0.90 9.72
CA GLY A 64 13.48 -1.25 9.10
C GLY A 64 12.45 -0.14 9.09
N LYS A 65 12.87 1.14 9.18
CA LYS A 65 11.95 2.28 9.14
C LYS A 65 12.12 3.09 7.87
N VAL A 66 10.99 3.52 7.31
CA VAL A 66 10.93 4.45 6.18
C VAL A 66 9.81 5.46 6.39
N GLN A 67 9.99 6.65 5.82
CA GLN A 67 8.93 7.64 5.72
C GLN A 67 8.76 8.07 4.26
N TRP A 68 7.51 8.07 3.79
CA TRP A 68 7.10 8.66 2.54
C TRP A 68 6.30 9.93 2.82
N ILE A 69 6.54 10.97 2.02
CA ILE A 69 5.69 12.16 1.92
C ILE A 69 5.24 12.23 0.47
N GLY A 70 3.93 12.21 0.24
CA GLY A 70 3.34 12.32 -1.08
C GLY A 70 3.38 13.74 -1.62
N SER A 71 3.07 13.91 -2.90
CA SER A 71 3.17 15.21 -3.58
C SER A 71 2.15 16.24 -3.08
N THR A 72 1.07 15.77 -2.45
CA THR A 72 0.02 16.54 -1.79
C THR A 72 0.29 16.78 -0.29
N GLY A 73 1.38 16.23 0.25
CA GLY A 73 1.87 16.49 1.61
C GLY A 73 1.47 15.45 2.67
N GLU A 74 0.61 14.50 2.33
CA GLU A 74 0.29 13.35 3.18
C GLU A 74 1.54 12.52 3.45
N SER A 75 1.59 11.93 4.64
CA SER A 75 2.75 11.16 5.08
C SER A 75 2.37 9.73 5.47
N LEU A 76 3.27 8.81 5.16
CA LEU A 76 3.22 7.41 5.57
C LEU A 76 4.55 7.04 6.22
N LYS A 77 4.53 6.68 7.50
CA LYS A 77 5.66 6.02 8.16
C LYS A 77 5.38 4.53 8.25
N LEU A 78 6.37 3.73 7.87
CA LEU A 78 6.34 2.28 7.97
C LEU A 78 7.53 1.81 8.80
N THR A 79 7.26 0.93 9.75
CA THR A 79 8.30 0.17 10.47
C THR A 79 8.06 -1.31 10.28
N TYR A 80 9.05 -2.00 9.71
CA TYR A 80 9.05 -3.45 9.57
C TYR A 80 8.96 -4.11 10.95
N ASN A 81 8.13 -5.15 11.05
CA ASN A 81 7.89 -5.86 12.29
C ASN A 81 8.17 -7.36 12.09
N PRO A 82 9.31 -7.87 12.57
CA PRO A 82 9.69 -9.27 12.36
C PRO A 82 8.91 -10.26 13.23
N LYS A 83 8.07 -9.81 14.17
CA LYS A 83 7.40 -10.72 15.13
C LYS A 83 6.13 -11.37 14.58
N ASN A 84 5.38 -10.67 13.73
CA ASN A 84 4.09 -11.13 13.24
C ASN A 84 3.74 -10.60 11.84
N ASP A 85 4.72 -10.07 11.10
CA ASP A 85 4.58 -9.50 9.76
C ASP A 85 3.54 -8.37 9.61
N LEU A 86 2.99 -7.85 10.71
CA LEU A 86 2.13 -6.66 10.71
C LEU A 86 3.01 -5.41 10.93
N PRO A 87 3.33 -4.62 9.88
CA PRO A 87 4.18 -3.47 10.03
C PRO A 87 3.50 -2.42 10.91
N SER A 88 4.27 -1.64 11.67
CA SER A 88 3.71 -0.45 12.30
C SER A 88 3.54 0.63 11.23
N LEU A 89 2.32 1.08 11.01
CA LEU A 89 2.01 2.14 10.07
C LEU A 89 1.54 3.40 10.79
N THR A 90 1.95 4.57 10.32
CA THR A 90 1.40 5.86 10.74
C THR A 90 1.09 6.67 9.50
N ARG A 91 -0.19 6.99 9.29
CA ARG A 91 -0.69 7.77 8.15
C ARG A 91 -1.08 9.15 8.66
N ASN A 92 -0.47 10.21 8.16
CA ASN A 92 -0.74 11.59 8.59
C ASN A 92 -0.69 11.77 10.13
N GLY A 93 0.28 11.14 10.78
CA GLY A 93 0.41 11.15 12.25
C GLY A 93 -0.51 10.18 13.00
N ILE A 94 -1.48 9.56 12.33
CA ILE A 94 -2.43 8.62 12.92
C ILE A 94 -1.88 7.19 12.81
N LYS A 95 -1.69 6.54 13.96
CA LYS A 95 -1.24 5.14 14.01
C LYS A 95 -2.33 4.22 13.48
N HIS A 96 -1.96 3.33 12.58
CA HIS A 96 -2.85 2.29 12.08
C HIS A 96 -3.04 1.20 13.14
N ASP A 97 -4.30 0.89 13.45
CA ASP A 97 -4.68 -0.18 14.36
C ASP A 97 -5.20 -1.37 13.56
N TRP A 98 -4.35 -2.38 13.40
CA TRP A 98 -4.67 -3.62 12.70
C TRP A 98 -5.85 -4.37 13.32
N SER A 99 -6.10 -4.21 14.62
CA SER A 99 -7.24 -4.89 15.28
C SER A 99 -8.60 -4.33 14.82
N LYS A 100 -8.62 -3.09 14.32
CA LYS A 100 -9.83 -2.40 13.83
C LYS A 100 -9.93 -2.37 12.31
N HIS A 101 -8.85 -2.73 11.62
CA HIS A 101 -8.70 -2.70 10.16
C HIS A 101 -8.24 -4.07 9.65
N LEU A 102 -9.02 -5.11 9.97
CA LEU A 102 -8.78 -6.46 9.46
C LEU A 102 -9.19 -6.60 7.99
N ASP A 103 -10.14 -5.78 7.54
CA ASP A 103 -10.68 -5.80 6.19
C ASP A 103 -9.62 -5.40 5.15
N LEU A 104 -9.61 -6.11 4.02
CA LEU A 104 -8.58 -5.94 2.99
C LEU A 104 -8.61 -4.54 2.36
N TYR A 105 -9.82 -4.04 2.13
CA TYR A 105 -10.07 -2.69 1.60
C TYR A 105 -10.97 -1.95 2.59
N LYS A 106 -10.34 -1.25 3.54
CA LYS A 106 -11.01 -0.35 4.46
C LYS A 106 -10.34 1.02 4.47
N PRO A 107 -11.07 2.09 4.13
CA PRO A 107 -10.53 3.43 4.20
C PRO A 107 -10.19 3.79 5.65
N VAL A 108 -9.22 4.70 5.84
CA VAL A 108 -8.87 5.19 7.18
C VAL A 108 -10.05 5.97 7.78
N ASN A 109 -10.75 6.75 6.95
CA ASN A 109 -11.96 7.50 7.29
C ASN A 109 -12.93 7.48 6.09
N GLY A 110 -14.24 7.48 6.34
CA GLY A 110 -15.28 7.59 5.31
C GLY A 110 -15.58 6.29 4.56
N ASN A 111 -16.19 6.43 3.38
CA ASN A 111 -16.42 5.33 2.44
C ASN A 111 -15.30 5.33 1.40
N GLY A 112 -14.82 4.14 1.04
CA GLY A 112 -13.84 3.95 -0.04
C GLY A 112 -14.53 3.38 -1.28
N PRO A 113 -13.95 3.57 -2.48
CA PRO A 113 -14.53 3.08 -3.73
C PRO A 113 -14.56 1.55 -3.81
N ILE A 114 -13.81 0.86 -2.95
CA ILE A 114 -13.83 -0.59 -2.83
C ILE A 114 -13.95 -0.93 -1.35
N SER A 115 -14.88 -1.82 -1.00
CA SER A 115 -14.90 -2.46 0.31
C SER A 115 -15.01 -3.97 0.18
N LEU A 116 -14.17 -4.67 0.94
CA LEU A 116 -14.18 -6.13 1.04
C LEU A 116 -13.83 -6.50 2.48
N GLY A 117 -14.83 -6.97 3.21
CA GLY A 117 -14.64 -7.45 4.56
C GLY A 117 -13.75 -8.69 4.59
N TRP A 118 -12.94 -8.85 5.64
CA TRP A 118 -12.06 -10.01 5.74
C TRP A 118 -12.85 -11.32 5.85
N LYS A 119 -12.76 -12.15 4.80
CA LYS A 119 -13.47 -13.44 4.68
C LYS A 119 -15.00 -13.34 4.76
N ILE A 120 -15.57 -12.17 4.53
CA ILE A 120 -17.04 -12.00 4.53
C ILE A 120 -17.64 -12.47 3.20
N GLY A 121 -16.86 -12.44 2.11
CA GLY A 121 -17.31 -12.87 0.78
C GLY A 121 -18.04 -11.79 -0.02
N ASN A 122 -18.36 -10.67 0.63
CA ASN A 122 -19.11 -9.58 0.02
C ASN A 122 -18.15 -8.47 -0.43
N LEU A 123 -18.01 -8.33 -1.75
CA LEU A 123 -17.25 -7.27 -2.40
C LEU A 123 -18.20 -6.17 -2.84
N ARG A 124 -17.91 -4.92 -2.46
CA ARG A 124 -18.58 -3.73 -2.98
C ARG A 124 -17.60 -2.88 -3.76
N VAL A 125 -18.01 -2.41 -4.94
CA VAL A 125 -17.24 -1.49 -5.78
C VAL A 125 -18.12 -0.34 -6.22
N ASP A 126 -17.71 0.88 -5.90
CA ASP A 126 -18.28 2.14 -6.42
C ASP A 126 -17.43 2.60 -7.61
N ALA A 127 -18.07 2.77 -8.77
CA ALA A 127 -17.44 3.19 -10.01
C ALA A 127 -18.27 4.32 -10.67
N GLY A 128 -18.12 5.53 -10.15
CA GLY A 128 -18.95 6.67 -10.52
C GLY A 128 -20.39 6.48 -10.03
N ASP A 129 -21.36 6.51 -10.94
CA ASP A 129 -22.78 6.31 -10.63
C ASP A 129 -23.19 4.82 -10.51
N LEU A 130 -22.24 3.89 -10.69
CA LEU A 130 -22.48 2.45 -10.63
C LEU A 130 -21.98 1.85 -9.31
N VAL A 131 -22.78 0.97 -8.72
CA VAL A 131 -22.45 0.20 -7.53
C VAL A 131 -22.60 -1.29 -7.84
N PHE A 132 -21.56 -2.07 -7.59
CA PHE A 132 -21.55 -3.53 -7.73
C PHE A 132 -21.40 -4.18 -6.36
N GLU A 133 -22.29 -5.12 -6.03
CA GLU A 133 -22.29 -5.85 -4.76
C GLU A 133 -22.54 -7.35 -5.02
N ASN A 134 -21.93 -8.21 -4.19
CA ASN A 134 -22.05 -9.67 -4.25
C ASN A 134 -22.34 -10.25 -2.87
#